data_AF-A0A3C0MVY8-F1
#
_entry.id   AF-A0A3C0MVY8-F1
#
_cell.length_a   1.000
_cell.length_b   1.000
_cell.length_c   1.000
_cell.angle_alpha   90.00
_cell.angle_beta   90.00
_cell.angle_gamma   90.00
#
_symmetry.space_group_name_H-M   'P 1'
#
loop_
_entity.id
_entity.type
_entity.pdbx_description
1 polymer ?
#
loop_
_entity_poly.entity_id
_entity_poly.type
_entity_poly.pdbx_seq_one_letter_code
_entity_poly.pdbx_strand_id
1 'polypeptide(L)'
;MEQAKPSMSELRKMVKKTRVKFPRLRLTVTKQEGYCYHNYKVGDQFIFDDFTHTPKDFCLGAAHSIFPAMYALTFGAEFPFMDNVFSLLTTCPDGKKVEFLTELIDENGLVISKPKPAEHKPNPKTMEIEVKEASGKCFYGYKIGDKIQVKGLKTPEGFCGAAYHMMFPVLFALNFGSKFPFMEDPNSLDTPTCPDGGHIIFKVTRKE
;
A
#
# COMPACT_ATOMS: atom_id res chain seq x y z
N MET A 1 23.24 -35.62 14.05
CA MET A 1 21.91 -35.98 13.49
C MET A 1 21.36 -34.74 12.84
N GLU A 2 21.41 -34.68 11.52
CA GLU A 2 20.94 -33.54 10.73
C GLU A 2 19.41 -33.56 10.71
N GLN A 3 18.77 -32.57 11.32
CA GLN A 3 17.32 -32.47 11.31
C GLN A 3 16.87 -32.21 9.86
N ALA A 4 16.12 -33.16 9.29
CA ALA A 4 15.59 -33.06 7.94
C ALA A 4 14.76 -31.77 7.80
N LYS A 5 15.12 -30.93 6.82
CA LYS A 5 14.33 -29.73 6.50
C LYS A 5 12.93 -30.16 6.03
N PRO A 6 11.86 -29.51 6.52
CA PRO A 6 10.49 -29.88 6.17
C PRO A 6 10.26 -29.71 4.66
N SER A 7 9.52 -30.64 4.07
CA SER A 7 9.16 -30.63 2.67
C SER A 7 8.28 -29.41 2.31
N MET A 8 8.32 -28.98 1.05
CA MET A 8 7.47 -27.90 0.53
C MET A 8 5.98 -28.15 0.76
N SER A 9 5.55 -29.41 0.82
CA SER A 9 4.17 -29.79 1.18
C SER A 9 3.83 -29.58 2.66
N GLU A 10 4.79 -29.76 3.56
CA GLU A 10 4.62 -29.53 4.99
C GLU A 10 4.62 -28.04 5.30
N LEU A 11 5.50 -27.27 4.66
CA LEU A 11 5.49 -25.80 4.69
C LEU A 11 4.13 -25.26 4.20
N ARG A 12 3.61 -25.76 3.07
CA ARG A 12 2.28 -25.38 2.55
C ARG A 12 1.13 -25.73 3.50
N LYS A 13 1.24 -26.82 4.28
CA LYS A 13 0.24 -27.20 5.29
C LYS A 13 0.32 -26.33 6.55
N MET A 14 1.50 -25.88 6.93
CA MET A 14 1.71 -24.94 8.04
C MET A 14 1.18 -23.53 7.72
N VAL A 15 1.41 -23.05 6.50
CA VAL A 15 0.91 -21.74 6.01
C VAL A 15 -0.61 -21.70 5.86
N LYS A 16 -1.27 -22.85 5.68
CA LYS A 16 -2.73 -22.96 5.54
C LYS A 16 -3.53 -22.56 6.80
N LYS A 17 -2.90 -22.28 7.96
CA LYS A 17 -3.59 -22.17 9.25
C LYS A 17 -3.68 -20.79 9.90
N THR A 18 -3.31 -19.72 9.21
CA THR A 18 -3.62 -18.36 9.67
C THR A 18 -4.02 -17.52 8.47
N ARG A 19 -5.31 -17.53 8.13
CA ARG A 19 -5.86 -16.57 7.18
C ARG A 19 -5.68 -15.19 7.83
N VAL A 20 -4.73 -14.40 7.34
CA VAL A 20 -4.49 -13.06 7.85
C VAL A 20 -5.79 -12.27 7.69
N LYS A 21 -6.43 -11.90 8.80
CA LYS A 21 -7.62 -11.05 8.79
C LYS A 21 -7.11 -9.62 8.66
N PHE A 22 -7.32 -9.03 7.49
CA PHE A 22 -7.04 -7.61 7.28
C PHE A 22 -8.08 -6.75 8.02
N PRO A 23 -7.72 -5.53 8.43
CA PRO A 23 -8.68 -4.59 9.00
C PRO A 23 -9.67 -4.15 7.92
N ARG A 24 -10.86 -3.76 8.39
CA ARG A 24 -11.90 -3.18 7.55
C ARG A 24 -11.65 -1.68 7.38
N LEU A 25 -12.07 -1.12 6.26
CA LEU A 25 -11.94 0.30 5.97
C LEU A 25 -13.32 0.88 5.64
N ARG A 26 -13.56 2.12 6.07
CA ARG A 26 -14.70 2.92 5.64
C ARG A 26 -14.20 4.10 4.83
N LEU A 27 -14.76 4.25 3.63
CA LEU A 27 -14.57 5.44 2.81
C LEU A 27 -15.84 6.28 2.92
N THR A 28 -15.71 7.52 3.38
CA THR A 28 -16.82 8.48 3.42
C THR A 28 -16.56 9.59 2.42
N VAL A 29 -17.53 9.91 1.57
CA VAL A 29 -17.42 11.06 0.67
C VAL A 29 -17.56 12.34 1.49
N THR A 30 -16.47 13.10 1.61
CA THR A 30 -16.43 14.36 2.35
C THR A 30 -16.74 15.57 1.48
N LYS A 31 -16.53 15.42 0.17
CA LYS A 31 -16.69 16.51 -0.80
C LYS A 31 -17.12 15.96 -2.16
N GLN A 32 -18.06 16.64 -2.81
CA GLN A 32 -18.42 16.39 -4.20
C GLN A 32 -18.67 17.71 -4.95
N GLU A 33 -17.84 17.98 -5.95
CA GLU A 33 -17.88 19.14 -6.84
C GLU A 33 -17.91 18.66 -8.30
N GLY A 34 -18.76 19.27 -9.14
CA GLY A 34 -18.84 18.93 -10.55
C GLY A 34 -19.42 17.53 -10.85
N TYR A 35 -19.30 17.07 -12.08
CA TYR A 35 -19.93 15.82 -12.53
C TYR A 35 -19.14 14.57 -12.14
N CYS A 36 -19.80 13.60 -11.50
CA CYS A 36 -19.31 12.26 -11.19
C CYS A 36 -20.15 11.20 -11.92
N TYR A 37 -19.51 10.27 -12.64
CA TYR A 37 -20.18 9.20 -13.40
C TYR A 37 -20.85 8.14 -12.52
N HIS A 38 -20.40 7.97 -11.26
CA HIS A 38 -21.09 7.12 -10.28
C HIS A 38 -22.10 7.86 -9.41
N ASN A 39 -22.29 9.17 -9.66
CA ASN A 39 -23.25 10.00 -8.92
C ASN A 39 -23.06 9.99 -7.38
N TYR A 40 -21.84 9.81 -6.89
CA TYR A 40 -21.53 9.88 -5.47
C TYR A 40 -21.95 11.22 -4.85
N LYS A 41 -22.38 11.18 -3.59
CA LYS A 41 -22.87 12.32 -2.80
C LYS A 41 -22.09 12.44 -1.50
N VAL A 42 -21.99 13.66 -0.99
CA VAL A 42 -21.42 13.90 0.34
C VAL A 42 -22.21 13.10 1.37
N GLY A 43 -21.49 12.37 2.22
CA GLY A 43 -22.07 11.45 3.21
C GLY A 43 -22.23 10.01 2.73
N ASP A 44 -22.06 9.71 1.43
CA ASP A 44 -22.02 8.33 0.96
C ASP A 44 -20.88 7.57 1.66
N GLN A 45 -21.18 6.34 2.08
CA GLN A 45 -20.24 5.47 2.79
C GLN A 45 -20.07 4.15 2.06
N PHE A 46 -18.81 3.73 1.93
CA PHE A 46 -18.41 2.47 1.31
C PHE A 46 -17.58 1.67 2.31
N ILE A 47 -18.02 0.46 2.61
CA ILE A 47 -17.35 -0.44 3.54
C ILE A 47 -16.54 -1.46 2.76
N PHE A 48 -15.23 -1.46 2.99
CA PHE A 48 -14.29 -2.42 2.46
C PHE A 48 -13.99 -3.43 3.56
N ASP A 49 -14.33 -4.70 3.35
CA ASP A 49 -14.04 -5.74 4.34
C ASP A 49 -12.53 -6.06 4.42
N ASP A 50 -11.80 -5.76 3.36
CA ASP A 50 -10.34 -5.71 3.29
C ASP A 50 -9.89 -4.75 2.17
N PHE A 51 -8.58 -4.49 2.05
CA PHE A 51 -8.04 -3.63 0.99
C PHE A 51 -7.95 -4.31 -0.39
N THR A 52 -8.25 -5.60 -0.49
CA THR A 52 -8.04 -6.42 -1.70
C THR A 52 -9.29 -6.53 -2.58
N HIS A 53 -10.47 -6.24 -2.03
CA HIS A 53 -11.74 -6.27 -2.74
C HIS A 53 -12.46 -4.93 -2.65
N THR A 54 -12.95 -4.43 -3.78
CA THR A 54 -13.82 -3.26 -3.81
C THR A 54 -15.27 -3.66 -3.54
N PRO A 55 -16.08 -2.79 -2.92
CA PRO A 55 -17.53 -2.94 -2.90
C PRO A 55 -18.08 -3.04 -4.31
N LYS A 56 -19.25 -3.68 -4.44
CA LYS A 56 -19.94 -3.81 -5.72
C LYS A 56 -20.14 -2.44 -6.35
N ASP A 57 -19.83 -2.32 -7.64
CA ASP A 57 -20.00 -1.12 -8.47
C ASP A 57 -19.21 0.12 -8.00
N PHE A 58 -18.23 -0.06 -7.10
CA PHE A 58 -17.34 1.04 -6.70
C PHE A 58 -16.41 1.44 -7.85
N CYS A 59 -16.29 2.74 -8.06
CA CYS A 59 -15.42 3.37 -9.05
C CYS A 59 -13.96 2.86 -8.98
N LEU A 60 -13.51 2.20 -10.05
CA LEU A 60 -12.14 1.69 -10.14
C LEU A 60 -11.09 2.81 -10.23
N GLY A 61 -11.42 3.95 -10.85
CA GLY A 61 -10.51 5.11 -10.88
C GLY A 61 -10.27 5.70 -9.50
N ALA A 62 -11.33 5.79 -8.68
CA ALA A 62 -11.21 6.15 -7.27
C ALA A 62 -10.43 5.07 -6.51
N ALA A 63 -10.76 3.78 -6.69
CA ALA A 63 -10.06 2.68 -6.04
C ALA A 63 -8.55 2.74 -6.29
N HIS A 64 -8.13 2.97 -7.55
CA HIS A 64 -6.72 3.11 -7.92
C HIS A 64 -6.03 4.28 -7.19
N SER A 65 -6.69 5.43 -7.09
CA SER A 65 -6.15 6.62 -6.41
C SER A 65 -6.07 6.45 -4.89
N ILE A 66 -7.02 5.72 -4.31
CA ILE A 66 -7.14 5.51 -2.86
C ILE A 66 -6.31 4.31 -2.38
N PHE A 67 -5.97 3.38 -3.28
CA PHE A 67 -5.29 2.12 -2.95
C PHE A 67 -4.01 2.29 -2.13
N PRO A 68 -3.08 3.23 -2.41
CA PRO A 68 -1.90 3.42 -1.57
C PRO A 68 -2.24 3.75 -0.12
N ALA A 69 -3.33 4.50 0.12
CA ALA A 69 -3.79 4.84 1.46
C ALA A 69 -4.37 3.63 2.19
N MET A 70 -5.27 2.88 1.54
CA MET A 70 -5.86 1.65 2.10
C MET A 70 -4.79 0.61 2.41
N TYR A 71 -3.83 0.43 1.49
CA TYR A 71 -2.70 -0.47 1.65
C TYR A 71 -1.84 -0.07 2.85
N ALA A 72 -1.48 1.22 2.96
CA ALA A 72 -0.69 1.73 4.08
C ALA A 72 -1.38 1.57 5.44
N LEU A 73 -2.64 1.98 5.56
CA LEU A 73 -3.45 1.85 6.78
C LEU A 73 -3.58 0.40 7.22
N THR A 74 -3.80 -0.51 6.26
CA THR A 74 -3.89 -1.96 6.52
C THR A 74 -2.65 -2.50 7.24
N PHE A 75 -1.47 -1.99 6.88
CA PHE A 75 -0.20 -2.41 7.45
C PHE A 75 0.31 -1.47 8.55
N GLY A 76 -0.58 -0.68 9.16
CA GLY A 76 -0.30 0.11 10.36
C GLY A 76 0.43 1.43 10.10
N ALA A 77 0.26 2.02 8.91
CA ALA A 77 0.71 3.40 8.71
C ALA A 77 -0.05 4.38 9.59
N GLU A 78 0.63 5.45 9.98
CA GLU A 78 0.04 6.60 10.65
C GLU A 78 0.27 7.87 9.84
N PHE A 79 -0.77 8.67 9.70
CA PHE A 79 -0.73 9.99 9.06
C PHE A 79 -0.82 11.07 10.13
N PRO A 80 0.31 11.47 10.75
CA PRO A 80 0.33 12.37 11.92
C PRO A 80 -0.14 13.80 11.64
N PHE A 81 -0.44 14.14 10.39
CA PHE A 81 -1.04 15.40 9.97
C PHE A 81 -2.58 15.34 9.86
N MET A 82 -3.19 14.17 10.08
CA MET A 82 -4.63 13.98 10.13
C MET A 82 -5.12 13.97 11.57
N ASP A 83 -6.30 14.56 11.85
CA ASP A 83 -6.87 14.59 13.21
C ASP A 83 -7.04 13.19 13.82
N ASN A 84 -7.46 12.23 13.00
CA ASN A 84 -7.30 10.80 13.27
C ASN A 84 -6.12 10.27 12.44
N VAL A 85 -5.02 9.86 13.09
CA VAL A 85 -3.83 9.38 12.36
C VAL A 85 -4.06 8.06 11.61
N PHE A 86 -5.13 7.33 11.92
CA PHE A 86 -5.59 6.15 11.19
C PHE A 86 -6.60 6.49 10.08
N SER A 87 -6.39 7.64 9.44
CA SER A 87 -7.21 8.08 8.32
C SER A 87 -6.39 8.83 7.29
N LEU A 88 -6.90 8.94 6.07
CA LEU A 88 -6.35 9.82 5.04
C LEU A 88 -7.44 10.34 4.11
N LEU A 89 -7.33 11.62 3.74
CA LEU A 89 -8.11 12.21 2.66
C LEU A 89 -7.44 11.94 1.32
N THR A 90 -8.23 11.46 0.37
CA THR A 90 -7.82 11.14 -0.99
C THR A 90 -8.88 11.63 -1.96
N THR A 91 -8.53 11.85 -3.22
CA THR A 91 -9.49 12.33 -4.22
C THR A 91 -9.56 11.40 -5.42
N CYS A 92 -10.68 11.44 -6.14
CA CYS A 92 -10.75 10.80 -7.45
C CYS A 92 -9.73 11.42 -8.42
N PRO A 93 -9.24 10.67 -9.42
CA PRO A 93 -8.23 11.17 -10.36
C PRO A 93 -8.79 12.23 -11.33
N ASP A 94 -10.12 12.39 -11.37
CA ASP A 94 -10.84 13.25 -12.30
C ASP A 94 -10.90 14.72 -11.85
N GLY A 95 -9.75 15.27 -11.45
CA GLY A 95 -9.61 16.67 -11.08
C GLY A 95 -10.28 17.02 -9.75
N LYS A 96 -10.04 16.21 -8.71
CA LYS A 96 -10.48 16.43 -7.31
C LYS A 96 -11.99 16.63 -7.09
N LYS A 97 -12.81 16.17 -8.04
CA LYS A 97 -14.28 16.31 -7.99
C LYS A 97 -14.91 15.61 -6.80
N VAL A 98 -14.38 14.45 -6.40
CA VAL A 98 -14.86 13.73 -5.22
C VAL A 98 -13.69 13.50 -4.29
N GLU A 99 -13.88 13.79 -3.01
CA GLU A 99 -12.93 13.52 -1.93
C GLU A 99 -13.49 12.43 -1.01
N PHE A 100 -12.62 11.51 -0.61
CA PHE A 100 -12.92 10.38 0.26
C PHE A 100 -12.03 10.45 1.50
N LEU A 101 -12.65 10.43 2.67
CA LEU A 101 -12.00 10.12 3.93
C LEU A 101 -11.97 8.61 4.10
N THR A 102 -10.78 8.02 4.07
CA THR A 102 -10.55 6.60 4.37
C THR A 102 -10.21 6.46 5.84
N GLU A 103 -10.93 5.62 6.58
CA GLU A 103 -10.72 5.36 8.01
C GLU A 103 -10.66 3.86 8.28
N LEU A 104 -9.87 3.45 9.28
CA LEU A 104 -9.96 2.09 9.84
C LEU A 104 -11.22 1.96 10.69
N ILE A 105 -11.91 0.82 10.55
CA ILE A 105 -13.06 0.47 11.38
C ILE A 105 -12.89 -0.90 12.02
N ASP A 106 -13.51 -1.08 13.18
CA ASP A 106 -13.55 -2.36 13.89
C ASP A 106 -14.60 -3.33 13.29
N GLU A 107 -14.77 -4.49 13.92
CA GLU A 107 -15.74 -5.49 13.50
C GLU A 107 -17.21 -5.03 13.61
N ASN A 108 -17.49 -4.07 14.49
CA ASN A 108 -18.81 -3.46 14.66
C ASN A 108 -19.04 -2.27 13.71
N GLY A 109 -18.03 -1.91 12.90
CA GLY A 109 -18.08 -0.77 12.00
C GLY A 109 -17.82 0.58 12.68
N LEU A 110 -17.30 0.58 13.91
CA LEU A 110 -16.91 1.80 14.62
C LEU A 110 -15.52 2.24 14.18
N VAL A 111 -15.33 3.56 14.03
CA VAL A 111 -14.03 4.13 13.65
C VAL A 111 -12.99 3.88 14.73
N ILE A 112 -11.84 3.37 14.30
CA ILE A 112 -10.64 3.29 15.14
C ILE A 112 -9.91 4.63 15.02
N SER A 113 -9.75 5.32 16.15
CA SER A 113 -9.13 6.64 16.17
C SER A 113 -7.92 6.73 17.09
N LYS A 114 -6.88 7.41 16.61
CA LYS A 114 -5.77 7.88 17.44
C LYS A 114 -5.55 9.37 17.13
N PRO A 115 -5.54 10.25 18.15
CA PRO A 115 -5.45 11.69 17.93
C PRO A 115 -4.10 12.07 17.32
N LYS A 116 -4.10 13.14 16.52
CA LYS A 116 -2.86 13.74 16.01
C LYS A 116 -1.92 14.13 17.16
N PRO A 117 -0.59 13.95 17.00
CA PRO A 117 0.39 14.45 17.95
C PRO A 117 0.40 15.98 17.99
N ALA A 118 0.84 16.56 19.11
CA ALA A 118 0.92 18.02 19.29
C ALA A 118 1.86 18.69 18.27
N GLU A 119 2.96 18.02 17.92
CA GLU A 119 3.89 18.45 16.89
C GLU A 119 4.09 17.37 15.84
N HIS A 120 4.06 17.77 14.57
CA HIS A 120 4.47 16.94 13.45
C HIS A 120 5.34 17.74 12.49
N LYS A 121 6.50 17.17 12.12
CA LYS A 121 7.35 17.66 11.04
C LYS A 121 7.46 16.58 9.97
N PRO A 122 7.50 16.95 8.67
CA PRO A 122 7.77 15.98 7.62
C PRO A 122 9.04 15.20 7.92
N ASN A 123 8.94 13.87 7.94
CA ASN A 123 10.08 12.97 8.15
C ASN A 123 10.14 11.92 7.03
N PRO A 124 10.49 12.32 5.79
CA PRO A 124 10.60 11.40 4.67
C PRO A 124 11.61 10.30 4.99
N LYS A 125 11.21 9.04 4.83
CA LYS A 125 12.09 7.89 5.12
C LYS A 125 13.11 7.72 4.00
N THR A 126 14.16 6.96 4.25
CA THR A 126 15.06 6.47 3.19
C THR A 126 14.67 5.03 2.89
N MET A 127 14.52 4.69 1.62
CA MET A 127 14.23 3.34 1.17
C MET A 127 15.29 2.91 0.16
N GLU A 128 15.61 1.62 0.15
CA GLU A 128 16.42 0.97 -0.87
C GLU A 128 15.52 0.08 -1.70
N ILE A 129 15.62 0.23 -3.02
CA ILE A 129 15.01 -0.64 -4.02
C ILE A 129 16.14 -1.51 -4.56
N GLU A 130 16.01 -2.81 -4.42
CA GLU A 130 16.93 -3.82 -4.92
C GLU A 130 16.24 -4.68 -5.97
N VAL A 131 16.90 -4.96 -7.09
CA VAL A 131 16.42 -5.97 -8.04
C VAL A 131 16.77 -7.34 -7.49
N LYS A 132 15.77 -8.06 -6.98
CA LYS A 132 15.92 -9.39 -6.38
C LYS A 132 15.95 -10.48 -7.44
N GLU A 133 15.10 -10.35 -8.47
CA GLU A 133 15.04 -11.29 -9.58
C GLU A 133 14.97 -10.52 -10.91
N ALA A 134 15.69 -11.02 -11.91
CA ALA A 134 15.59 -10.54 -13.28
C ALA A 134 15.56 -11.75 -14.22
N SER A 135 14.42 -11.93 -14.87
CA SER A 135 14.14 -12.97 -15.85
C SER A 135 13.63 -12.31 -17.13
N GLY A 136 13.87 -12.91 -18.30
CA GLY A 136 13.37 -12.35 -19.56
C GLY A 136 13.99 -11.00 -19.95
N LYS A 137 13.23 -10.19 -20.68
CA LYS A 137 13.71 -8.94 -21.30
C LYS A 137 13.22 -7.73 -20.52
N CYS A 138 14.14 -6.87 -20.11
CA CYS A 138 13.84 -5.54 -19.54
C CYS A 138 14.41 -4.45 -20.44
N PHE A 139 13.56 -3.56 -20.97
CA PHE A 139 14.01 -2.43 -21.80
C PHE A 139 14.91 -1.46 -21.03
N TYR A 140 14.63 -1.25 -19.74
CA TYR A 140 15.41 -0.39 -18.85
C TYR A 140 16.68 -1.06 -18.31
N GLY A 141 16.95 -2.31 -18.67
CA GLY A 141 18.22 -2.97 -18.42
C GLY A 141 18.52 -3.35 -16.97
N TYR A 142 17.50 -3.41 -16.10
CA TYR A 142 17.66 -3.82 -14.70
C TYR A 142 18.26 -5.22 -14.57
N LYS A 143 19.20 -5.38 -13.62
CA LYS A 143 19.93 -6.62 -13.35
C LYS A 143 19.84 -6.98 -11.87
N ILE A 144 19.91 -8.27 -11.58
CA ILE A 144 19.95 -8.78 -10.20
C ILE A 144 21.08 -8.07 -9.43
N GLY A 145 20.75 -7.57 -8.24
CA GLY A 145 21.68 -6.86 -7.37
C GLY A 145 21.79 -5.35 -7.62
N ASP A 146 21.15 -4.81 -8.66
CA ASP A 146 21.02 -3.35 -8.82
C ASP A 146 20.32 -2.76 -7.59
N LYS A 147 20.88 -1.68 -7.04
CA LYS A 147 20.37 -1.01 -5.85
C LYS A 147 20.23 0.49 -6.08
N ILE A 148 19.08 1.02 -5.70
CA ILE A 148 18.76 2.43 -5.84
C ILE A 148 18.17 2.91 -4.51
N GLN A 149 18.71 4.01 -3.99
CA GLN A 149 18.16 4.66 -2.81
C GLN A 149 17.19 5.76 -3.20
N VAL A 150 16.11 5.87 -2.45
CA VAL A 150 15.09 6.91 -2.60
C VAL A 150 14.79 7.53 -1.24
N LYS A 151 14.64 8.85 -1.22
CA LYS A 151 14.20 9.60 -0.04
C LYS A 151 12.74 10.03 -0.21
N GLY A 152 11.88 9.59 0.71
CA GLY A 152 10.44 9.79 0.63
C GLY A 152 9.83 9.10 -0.58
N LEU A 153 8.91 9.79 -1.25
CA LEU A 153 8.16 9.30 -2.41
C LEU A 153 8.67 9.90 -3.73
N LYS A 154 9.97 10.23 -3.79
CA LYS A 154 10.58 10.73 -5.02
C LYS A 154 10.69 9.59 -6.04
N THR A 155 10.50 9.88 -7.32
CA THR A 155 10.90 8.94 -8.37
C THR A 155 12.39 9.14 -8.65
N PRO A 156 13.23 8.09 -8.57
CA PRO A 156 14.64 8.21 -8.92
C PRO A 156 14.80 8.65 -10.38
N GLU A 157 15.83 9.44 -10.67
CA GLU A 157 16.13 9.90 -12.02
C GLU A 157 16.33 8.72 -12.97
N GLY A 158 15.71 8.77 -14.15
CA GLY A 158 15.80 7.71 -15.17
C GLY A 158 15.10 6.39 -14.79
N PHE A 159 14.40 6.30 -13.66
CA PHE A 159 13.74 5.07 -13.25
C PHE A 159 12.48 4.79 -14.10
N CYS A 160 12.24 3.51 -14.40
CA CYS A 160 11.06 3.05 -15.12
C CYS A 160 9.78 3.43 -14.36
N GLY A 161 8.97 4.31 -14.95
CA GLY A 161 7.72 4.78 -14.34
C GLY A 161 6.72 3.65 -14.08
N ALA A 162 6.68 2.62 -14.94
CA ALA A 162 5.80 1.47 -14.74
C ALA A 162 6.22 0.62 -13.54
N ALA A 163 7.53 0.37 -13.37
CA ALA A 163 8.03 -0.33 -12.19
C ALA A 163 7.82 0.50 -10.91
N TYR A 164 8.03 1.82 -10.99
CA TYR A 164 7.78 2.72 -9.86
C TYR A 164 6.31 2.69 -9.44
N HIS A 165 5.40 2.75 -10.40
CA HIS A 165 3.95 2.68 -10.16
C HIS A 165 3.55 1.40 -9.43
N MET A 166 4.08 0.24 -9.83
CA MET A 166 3.82 -1.04 -9.14
C MET A 166 4.39 -1.11 -7.73
N MET A 167 5.52 -0.45 -7.46
CA MET A 167 6.10 -0.36 -6.12
C MET A 167 5.48 0.72 -5.25
N PHE A 168 4.76 1.67 -5.84
CA PHE A 168 4.33 2.89 -5.15
C PHE A 168 3.50 2.62 -3.88
N PRO A 169 2.52 1.70 -3.84
CA PRO A 169 1.79 1.40 -2.61
C PRO A 169 2.71 0.95 -1.45
N VAL A 170 3.79 0.23 -1.77
CA VAL A 170 4.76 -0.27 -0.79
C VAL A 170 5.69 0.84 -0.32
N LEU A 171 6.20 1.65 -1.26
CA LEU A 171 6.98 2.85 -0.93
C LEU A 171 6.18 3.81 -0.06
N PHE A 172 4.90 4.01 -0.39
CA PHE A 172 3.97 4.84 0.37
C PHE A 172 3.77 4.31 1.78
N ALA A 173 3.41 3.03 1.92
CA ALA A 173 3.23 2.36 3.21
C ALA A 173 4.47 2.45 4.10
N LEU A 174 5.63 2.06 3.57
CA LEU A 174 6.89 2.12 4.32
C LEU A 174 7.27 3.56 4.69
N ASN A 175 7.05 4.55 3.84
CA ASN A 175 7.32 5.94 4.19
C ASN A 175 6.49 6.43 5.40
N PHE A 176 5.28 5.91 5.58
CA PHE A 176 4.37 6.29 6.67
C PHE A 176 4.31 5.31 7.86
N GLY A 177 5.33 4.46 8.00
CA GLY A 177 5.49 3.68 9.23
C GLY A 177 4.95 2.26 9.16
N SER A 178 4.35 1.82 8.04
CA SER A 178 3.84 0.45 7.92
C SER A 178 4.91 -0.61 8.19
N LYS A 179 4.46 -1.79 8.62
CA LYS A 179 5.26 -3.00 8.80
C LYS A 179 4.57 -4.20 8.16
N PHE A 180 5.34 -5.09 7.54
CA PHE A 180 4.86 -6.31 6.91
C PHE A 180 5.20 -7.53 7.81
N PRO A 181 4.33 -7.93 8.75
CA PRO A 181 4.66 -8.94 9.78
C PRO A 181 4.87 -10.36 9.23
N PHE A 182 4.51 -10.59 7.97
CA PHE A 182 4.69 -11.85 7.27
C PHE A 182 6.04 -11.93 6.53
N MET A 183 6.86 -10.88 6.58
CA MET A 183 8.21 -10.84 6.03
C MET A 183 9.25 -11.07 7.13
N GLU A 184 10.42 -11.62 6.78
CA GLU A 184 11.53 -11.82 7.71
C GLU A 184 12.04 -10.49 8.29
N ASP A 185 12.18 -9.47 7.44
CA ASP A 185 12.34 -8.07 7.85
C ASP A 185 11.01 -7.33 7.66
N PRO A 186 10.30 -6.96 8.75
CA PRO A 186 9.03 -6.24 8.67
C PRO A 186 9.12 -4.86 8.02
N ASN A 187 10.31 -4.29 7.85
CA ASN A 187 10.53 -3.03 7.14
C ASN A 187 10.79 -3.23 5.64
N SER A 188 10.60 -4.45 5.12
CA SER A 188 10.83 -4.78 3.71
C SER A 188 9.70 -5.58 3.08
N LEU A 189 9.58 -5.50 1.75
CA LEU A 189 8.73 -6.37 0.94
C LEU A 189 9.43 -6.69 -0.37
N ASP A 190 9.45 -7.97 -0.75
CA ASP A 190 10.24 -8.49 -1.88
C ASP A 190 9.40 -9.17 -2.98
N THR A 191 8.14 -8.76 -3.06
CA THR A 191 7.15 -9.20 -4.04
C THR A 191 6.73 -8.14 -5.06
N PRO A 192 7.03 -6.82 -4.93
CA PRO A 192 6.70 -5.87 -5.99
C PRO A 192 7.30 -6.30 -7.32
N THR A 193 6.45 -6.42 -8.32
CA THR A 193 6.78 -7.07 -9.58
C THR A 193 6.49 -6.13 -10.74
N CYS A 194 7.40 -6.10 -11.71
CA CYS A 194 7.24 -5.38 -12.97
C CYS A 194 5.93 -5.79 -13.65
N PRO A 195 5.10 -4.83 -14.11
CA PRO A 195 3.82 -5.16 -14.73
C PRO A 195 4.00 -5.80 -16.11
N ASP A 196 5.16 -5.63 -16.73
CA ASP A 196 5.53 -6.23 -18.01
C ASP A 196 6.06 -7.66 -17.82
N GLY A 197 5.15 -8.64 -17.90
CA GLY A 197 5.48 -10.06 -17.89
C GLY A 197 6.03 -10.63 -16.59
N GLY A 198 6.11 -9.83 -15.52
CA GLY A 198 6.70 -10.25 -14.24
C GLY A 198 8.20 -10.51 -14.29
N HIS A 199 8.88 -9.91 -15.28
CA HIS A 199 10.29 -10.16 -15.56
C HIS A 199 11.24 -9.70 -14.46
N ILE A 200 10.91 -8.60 -13.78
CA ILE A 200 11.74 -8.03 -12.71
C ILE A 200 10.94 -8.06 -11.41
N ILE A 201 11.54 -8.60 -10.34
CA ILE A 201 11.00 -8.55 -8.97
C ILE A 201 11.92 -7.69 -8.12
N PHE A 202 11.32 -6.74 -7.40
CA PHE A 202 12.02 -5.79 -6.56
C PHE A 202 11.85 -6.13 -5.09
N LYS A 203 12.89 -5.88 -4.30
CA LYS A 203 12.84 -5.76 -2.85
C LYS A 203 12.90 -4.30 -2.46
N VAL A 204 11.90 -3.82 -1.74
CA VAL A 204 11.87 -2.47 -1.17
C VAL A 204 12.09 -2.59 0.33
N THR A 205 13.08 -1.87 0.86
CA THR A 205 13.42 -1.88 2.29
C THR A 205 13.50 -0.47 2.84
N ARG A 206 12.78 -0.16 3.93
CA ARG A 206 12.98 1.09 4.67
C ARG A 206 14.26 1.01 5.49
N LYS A 207 15.19 1.93 5.23
CA LYS A 207 16.42 2.10 6.01
C LYS A 207 16.12 2.97 7.23
N GLU A 208 16.78 2.66 8.35
CA GLU A 208 16.70 3.42 9.61
C GLU A 208 17.16 4.87 9.43
#